data_AF-A0A961JH41-F1
#
_entry.id   AF-A0A961JH41-F1
#
_cell.length_a   1.000
_cell.length_b   1.000
_cell.length_c   1.000
_cell.angle_alpha   90.00
_cell.angle_beta   90.00
_cell.angle_gamma   90.00
#
_symmetry.space_group_name_H-M   'P 1'
#
loop_
_entity.id
_entity.type
_entity.pdbx_description
1 polymer ?
#
loop_
_entity_poly.entity_id
_entity_poly.type
_entity_poly.pdbx_seq_one_letter_code
_entity_poly.pdbx_strand_id
1 'polypeptide(L)' 'HNLDVIKTADWIIDIGPEGGDGGGEIVATGTPEAVADEPRSHTGRYLKPMLDPQRVAAE' A
#
# COMPACT_ATOMS: atom_id res chain seq x y z
N HIS A 1 8.55 -0.30 0.65
CA HIS A 1 8.96 -1.70 0.43
C HIS A 1 8.83 -2.57 1.68
N ASN A 2 9.31 -2.14 2.87
CA ASN A 2 9.02 -2.87 4.10
C ASN A 2 7.55 -2.64 4.51
N LEU A 3 6.73 -3.67 4.45
CA LEU A 3 5.29 -3.56 4.67
C LEU A 3 4.92 -3.48 6.16
N ASP A 4 5.77 -3.94 7.08
CA ASP A 4 5.52 -3.79 8.52
C ASP A 4 5.58 -2.34 8.98
N VAL A 5 6.40 -1.53 8.31
CA VAL A 5 6.44 -0.08 8.53
C VAL A 5 5.26 0.62 7.84
N ILE A 6 4.91 0.15 6.64
CA ILE A 6 3.85 0.78 5.84
C ILE A 6 2.47 0.54 6.47
N LYS A 7 2.21 -0.65 7.00
CA LYS A 7 0.91 -1.00 7.63
C LYS A 7 0.60 -0.17 8.87
N THR A 8 1.61 0.42 9.50
CA THR A 8 1.45 1.24 10.71
C THR A 8 1.46 2.75 10.42
N ALA A 9 1.58 3.16 9.17
CA ALA A 9 1.61 4.58 8.81
C ALA A 9 0.21 5.21 8.92
N ASP A 10 0.11 6.45 9.38
CA ASP A 10 -1.15 7.18 9.38
C ASP A 10 -1.61 7.55 7.96
N TRP A 11 -0.65 7.79 7.06
CA TRP A 11 -0.90 8.22 5.69
C TRP A 11 0.18 7.74 4.72
N ILE A 12 -0.23 7.38 3.51
CA ILE A 12 0.61 6.90 2.42
C ILE A 12 0.38 7.77 1.18
N ILE A 13 1.46 8.05 0.46
CA ILE A 13 1.44 8.53 -0.92
C ILE A 13 2.15 7.44 -1.75
N ASP A 14 1.39 6.77 -2.62
CA ASP A 14 1.91 5.70 -3.47
C ASP A 14 2.24 6.24 -4.86
N ILE A 15 3.46 6.00 -5.32
CA ILE A 15 4.01 6.52 -6.57
C ILE A 15 4.28 5.36 -7.52
N GLY A 16 3.88 5.53 -8.78
CA GLY A 16 4.04 4.51 -9.81
C GLY A 16 3.28 4.90 -11.08
N PRO A 17 2.59 3.95 -11.75
CA PRO A 17 2.43 2.54 -11.38
C PRO A 17 3.71 1.71 -11.57
N GLU A 18 4.59 2.08 -12.49
CA GLU A 18 5.85 1.39 -12.74
C GLU A 18 7.06 2.23 -12.31
N GLY A 19 8.27 1.71 -12.52
CA GLY A 19 9.51 2.47 -12.38
C GLY A 19 9.95 3.15 -13.69
N GLY A 20 10.79 4.17 -13.57
CA GLY A 20 11.34 4.90 -14.73
C GLY A 20 10.27 5.68 -15.49
N ASP A 21 10.30 5.61 -16.82
CA ASP A 21 9.39 6.36 -17.71
C ASP A 21 7.91 5.96 -17.56
N GLY A 22 7.63 4.78 -16.98
CA GLY A 22 6.26 4.32 -16.67
C GLY A 22 5.77 4.72 -15.27
N GLY A 23 6.54 5.52 -14.55
CA GLY A 23 6.24 5.97 -13.19
C GLY A 23 6.06 7.48 -13.06
N GLY A 24 6.20 7.97 -11.83
CA GLY A 24 6.18 9.41 -11.53
C GLY A 24 4.78 10.01 -11.31
N GLU A 25 3.74 9.18 -11.30
CA GLU A 25 2.38 9.60 -10.96
C GLU A 25 2.03 9.24 -9.52
N ILE A 26 1.13 10.01 -8.91
CA ILE A 26 0.45 9.59 -7.67
C ILE A 26 -0.63 8.59 -8.05
N VAL A 27 -0.42 7.34 -7.68
CA VAL A 27 -1.35 6.23 -7.94
C VAL A 27 -2.46 6.20 -6.89
N ALA A 28 -2.08 6.40 -5.62
CA ALA A 28 -3.00 6.45 -4.48
C ALA A 28 -2.49 7.42 -3.41
N THR A 29 -3.42 7.98 -2.64
CA THR A 29 -3.08 8.67 -1.38
C THR A 29 -4.19 8.48 -0.37
N GLY A 30 -3.83 8.20 0.88
CA GLY A 30 -4.81 7.83 1.88
C GLY A 30 -4.21 7.11 3.09
N THR A 31 -5.08 6.58 3.94
CA THR A 31 -4.69 5.61 4.97
C THR A 31 -4.20 4.30 4.32
N PRO A 32 -3.54 3.41 5.08
CA PRO A 32 -3.14 2.09 4.59
C PRO A 32 -4.28 1.30 3.93
N GLU A 33 -5.48 1.34 4.51
CA GLU A 33 -6.66 0.66 3.98
C GLU A 33 -7.12 1.27 2.65
N ALA A 34 -7.13 2.60 2.54
CA ALA A 34 -7.51 3.29 1.31
C ALA A 34 -6.54 2.97 0.16
N VAL A 35 -5.23 2.93 0.43
CA VAL A 35 -4.23 2.51 -0.57
C VAL A 35 -4.35 1.03 -0.91
N ALA A 36 -4.67 0.18 0.07
CA ALA A 36 -4.89 -1.25 -0.14
C ALA A 36 -6.07 -1.57 -1.08
N ASP A 37 -7.03 -0.65 -1.19
CA ASP A 37 -8.19 -0.79 -2.08
C ASP A 37 -7.99 -0.22 -3.49
N GLU A 38 -6.87 0.47 -3.78
CA GLU A 38 -6.57 1.01 -5.12
C GLU A 38 -6.02 -0.10 -6.06
N PRO A 39 -6.76 -0.50 -7.11
CA PRO A 39 -6.35 -1.60 -8.00
C PRO A 39 -5.07 -1.32 -8.79
N ARG A 40 -4.75 -0.05 -9.05
CA ARG A 40 -3.53 0.36 -9.76
C ARG A 40 -2.29 0.32 -8.87
N SER A 41 -2.45 0.25 -7.55
CA SER A 41 -1.37 0.30 -6.58
C SER A 41 -0.72 -1.08 -6.40
N HIS A 42 0.55 -1.23 -6.83
CA HIS A 42 1.32 -2.42 -6.47
C HIS A 42 1.51 -2.51 -4.95
N THR A 43 1.74 -1.38 -4.28
CA THR A 43 1.81 -1.31 -2.80
C THR A 43 0.52 -1.85 -2.18
N GLY A 44 -0.63 -1.38 -2.64
CA GLY A 44 -1.95 -1.79 -2.15
C GLY A 44 -2.21 -3.29 -2.30
N ARG A 45 -1.84 -3.87 -3.46
CA ARG A 45 -1.94 -5.31 -3.71
C ARG A 45 -1.24 -6.16 -2.63
N TYR A 46 -0.06 -5.73 -2.17
CA TYR A 46 0.70 -6.46 -1.14
C TYR A 46 0.37 -6.04 0.28
N LEU A 47 -0.13 -4.81 0.47
CA LEU A 47 -0.54 -4.29 1.77
C LEU A 47 -1.85 -4.91 2.24
N LYS A 48 -2.80 -5.13 1.33
CA LYS A 48 -4.14 -5.64 1.64
C LYS A 48 -4.15 -6.90 2.52
N PRO A 49 -3.35 -7.96 2.22
CA PRO A 49 -3.31 -9.16 3.05
C PRO A 49 -2.61 -8.98 4.40
N MET A 50 -1.95 -7.86 4.66
CA MET A 50 -1.29 -7.57 5.95
C MET A 50 -2.19 -6.78 6.90
N LEU A 51 -3.26 -6.16 6.37
CA LEU A 51 -4.29 -5.48 7.14
C LEU A 51 -5.43 -6.41 7.57
N ASP A 52 -5.39 -7.68 7.16
CA ASP A 52 -6.37 -8.68 7.58
C ASP A 52 -6.30 -8.90 9.11
N PRO A 53 -7.37 -8.62 9.87
CA PRO A 53 -7.40 -8.77 11.32
C PRO A 53 -7.04 -10.18 11.80
N GLN A 54 -7.33 -11.22 11.00
CA GLN A 54 -7.02 -12.61 11.36
C GLN A 54 -5.51 -12.88 11.32
N ARG A 55 -4.76 -12.14 10.50
CA ARG A 55 -3.30 -12.23 10.41
C ARG A 55 -2.60 -11.45 11.51
N VAL A 56 -3.13 -10.26 11.83
CA VAL A 56 -2.57 -9.41 12.90
C VAL A 56 -2.68 -10.07 14.27
N ALA A 57 -3.73 -10.84 14.54
CA ALA A 57 -3.88 -11.56 15.81
C ALA A 57 -2.92 -12.76 15.99
N ALA A 58 -2.24 -13.17 14.92
CA ALA A 58 -1.32 -14.32 14.91
C ALA A 58 0.17 -13.94 14.87
N GLU A 59 0.48 -12.65 14.67
CA GLU A 59 1.83 -12.04 14.78
C GLU A 59 2.06 -11.45 16.18
#